data_AF-A0ABD2FXA9-F1
#
_entry.id   AF-A0ABD2FXA9-F1
#
_cell.length_a   1.000
_cell.length_b   1.000
_cell.length_c   1.000
_cell.angle_alpha   90.00
_cell.angle_beta   90.00
_cell.angle_gamma   90.00
#
_symmetry.space_group_name_H-M   'P 1'
#
loop_
_entity.id
_entity.type
_entity.pdbx_description
1 polymer ?
#
loop_
_entity_poly.entity_id
_entity_poly.type
_entity_poly.pdbx_seq_one_letter_code
_entity_poly.pdbx_strand_id
1 'polypeptide(L)'
;MCAKIYKAKFGDTFSHCMVKKLRPVQVKVIGTEADLGVVLQSTTAIADLPSNDEVAQALVEAVNNTNSTFEVNINPDSVKVISSPFSATTTAPTTAKPKTAAPTTAKPKTAAPTTARPATAAPTTIALITKRVTFRSVQATFTNDLLNPSSAAYKARATMIKDQLTPVFKRVFASSFKSLDVVSFSNGSIINVIDVSFGSTSAPNSTQIANALINAASTVVGFDIEGSSIGVNGISSSGVRHKISLVTASCLCLLSWLLSNQQ
;
A
#
# COMPACT_ATOMS: atom_id res chain seq x y z
N MET A 1 -22.17 -3.74 -3.54
CA MET A 1 -22.13 -5.01 -2.78
C MET A 1 -21.14 -4.98 -1.63
N CYS A 2 -19.82 -5.06 -1.87
CA CYS A 2 -18.80 -5.15 -0.80
C CYS A 2 -18.95 -4.08 0.30
N ALA A 3 -19.01 -2.80 -0.05
CA ALA A 3 -19.11 -1.74 0.95
C ALA A 3 -20.35 -1.87 1.86
N LYS A 4 -21.50 -2.32 1.32
CA LYS A 4 -22.71 -2.55 2.12
C LYS A 4 -22.51 -3.69 3.13
N ILE A 5 -21.89 -4.80 2.71
CA ILE A 5 -21.60 -5.96 3.55
C ILE A 5 -20.70 -5.57 4.72
N TYR A 6 -19.54 -5.01 4.38
CA TYR A 6 -18.50 -4.74 5.37
C TYR A 6 -18.83 -3.52 6.25
N LYS A 7 -19.58 -2.52 5.75
CA LYS A 7 -20.11 -1.44 6.58
C LYS A 7 -21.16 -1.95 7.57
N ALA A 8 -22.03 -2.88 7.16
CA ALA A 8 -23.02 -3.46 8.05
C ALA A 8 -22.39 -4.33 9.15
N LYS A 9 -21.35 -5.11 8.82
CA LYS A 9 -20.69 -6.00 9.77
C LYS A 9 -19.71 -5.28 10.70
N PHE A 10 -18.92 -4.35 10.18
CA PHE A 10 -17.79 -3.74 10.90
C PHE A 10 -18.01 -2.25 11.22
N GLY A 11 -19.18 -1.68 10.89
CA GLY A 11 -19.56 -0.33 11.29
C GLY A 11 -18.54 0.72 10.88
N ASP A 12 -18.08 1.52 11.84
CA ASP A 12 -17.10 2.57 11.59
C ASP A 12 -15.69 2.05 11.41
N THR A 13 -15.36 0.85 11.89
CA THR A 13 -14.08 0.19 11.60
C THR A 13 -13.93 -0.09 10.10
N PHE A 14 -15.01 -0.16 9.31
CA PHE A 14 -14.91 -0.26 7.86
C PHE A 14 -14.62 1.10 7.19
N SER A 15 -13.60 1.12 6.33
CA SER A 15 -13.28 2.29 5.50
C SER A 15 -13.86 2.16 4.10
N HIS A 16 -13.37 1.20 3.31
CA HIS A 16 -13.81 1.01 1.92
C HIS A 16 -13.40 -0.35 1.37
N CYS A 17 -13.95 -0.69 0.20
CA CYS A 17 -13.52 -1.84 -0.59
C CYS A 17 -12.86 -1.39 -1.89
N MET A 18 -12.00 -2.23 -2.46
CA MET A 18 -11.40 -2.01 -3.77
C MET A 18 -11.25 -3.32 -4.53
N VAL A 19 -11.50 -3.31 -5.84
CA VAL A 19 -11.16 -4.44 -6.71
C VAL A 19 -9.71 -4.27 -7.14
N LYS A 20 -8.86 -5.25 -6.82
CA LYS A 20 -7.43 -5.23 -7.18
C LYS A 20 -7.20 -5.82 -8.56
N LYS A 21 -7.94 -6.88 -8.91
CA LYS A 21 -7.79 -7.59 -10.18
C LYS A 21 -9.06 -8.36 -10.52
N LEU A 22 -9.36 -8.45 -11.82
CA LEU A 22 -10.40 -9.32 -12.37
C LEU A 22 -9.74 -10.29 -13.37
N ARG A 23 -10.10 -11.56 -13.33
CA ARG A 23 -9.61 -12.59 -14.25
C ARG A 23 -10.79 -13.39 -14.80
N PRO A 24 -10.86 -13.63 -16.12
CA PRO A 24 -11.85 -14.55 -16.66
C PRO A 24 -11.51 -15.98 -16.24
N VAL A 25 -12.50 -16.72 -15.79
CA VAL A 25 -12.41 -18.15 -15.49
C VAL A 25 -13.03 -18.90 -16.66
N GLN A 26 -12.17 -19.54 -17.46
CA GLN A 26 -12.59 -20.36 -18.60
C GLN A 26 -12.77 -21.82 -18.17
N VAL A 27 -13.76 -22.07 -17.32
CA VAL A 27 -14.20 -23.43 -16.97
C VAL A 27 -15.66 -23.56 -17.45
N LYS A 28 -16.27 -24.74 -17.36
CA LYS A 28 -17.61 -25.14 -17.87
C LYS A 28 -18.79 -24.15 -17.62
N VAL A 29 -18.59 -23.09 -16.84
CA VAL A 29 -19.44 -21.90 -16.66
C VAL A 29 -18.57 -20.65 -16.83
N ILE A 30 -19.00 -19.67 -17.66
CA ILE A 30 -18.31 -18.38 -17.81
C ILE A 30 -18.37 -17.65 -16.46
N GLY A 31 -17.22 -17.46 -15.80
CA GLY A 31 -17.12 -16.78 -14.51
C GLY A 31 -15.99 -15.76 -14.47
N THR A 32 -16.03 -14.87 -13.47
CA THR A 32 -14.97 -13.89 -13.22
C THR A 32 -14.42 -14.09 -11.82
N GLU A 33 -13.13 -14.33 -11.69
CA GLU A 33 -12.41 -14.31 -10.42
C GLU A 33 -12.02 -12.87 -10.10
N ALA A 34 -12.28 -12.42 -8.86
CA ALA A 34 -12.00 -11.07 -8.42
C ALA A 34 -11.14 -11.07 -7.16
N ASP A 35 -9.99 -10.38 -7.21
CA ASP A 35 -9.20 -10.09 -6.02
C ASP A 35 -9.80 -8.84 -5.34
N LEU A 36 -10.51 -9.05 -4.24
CA LEU A 36 -11.17 -7.99 -3.48
C LEU A 36 -10.31 -7.57 -2.27
N GLY A 37 -10.02 -6.27 -2.18
CA GLY A 37 -9.43 -5.66 -0.99
C GLY A 37 -10.51 -5.09 -0.08
N VAL A 38 -10.48 -5.47 1.19
CA VAL A 38 -11.28 -4.87 2.27
C VAL A 38 -10.34 -4.03 3.12
N VAL A 39 -10.65 -2.74 3.31
CA VAL A 39 -9.84 -1.81 4.07
C VAL A 39 -10.60 -1.36 5.32
N LEU A 40 -9.97 -1.55 6.46
CA LEU A 40 -10.47 -1.11 7.77
C LEU A 40 -9.79 0.20 8.17
N GLN A 41 -10.40 0.96 9.09
CA GLN A 41 -9.88 2.23 9.56
C GLN A 41 -8.52 2.05 10.24
N SER A 42 -7.62 2.98 9.95
CA SER A 42 -6.25 2.97 10.50
C SER A 42 -6.16 3.40 11.97
N THR A 43 -7.28 3.82 12.57
CA THR A 43 -7.40 4.27 13.96
C THR A 43 -7.89 3.18 14.91
N THR A 44 -8.37 2.05 14.39
CA THR A 44 -8.83 0.91 15.19
C THR A 44 -7.62 0.17 15.76
N ALA A 45 -7.62 -0.11 17.06
CA ALA A 45 -6.55 -0.88 17.69
C ALA A 45 -6.51 -2.30 17.13
N ILE A 46 -5.33 -2.93 17.10
CA ILE A 46 -5.15 -4.29 16.55
C ILE A 46 -5.99 -5.33 17.29
N ALA A 47 -6.19 -5.14 18.60
CA ALA A 47 -7.04 -6.01 19.40
C ALA A 47 -8.53 -5.94 19.01
N ASP A 48 -8.95 -4.82 18.42
CA ASP A 48 -10.33 -4.54 18.01
C ASP A 48 -10.54 -4.77 16.50
N LEU A 49 -9.48 -5.17 15.78
CA LEU A 49 -9.55 -5.52 14.36
C LEU A 49 -10.05 -6.96 14.21
N PRO A 50 -11.03 -7.21 13.33
CA PRO A 50 -11.50 -8.56 13.07
C PRO A 50 -10.39 -9.41 12.46
N SER A 51 -10.40 -10.70 12.80
CA SER A 51 -9.53 -11.71 12.21
C SER A 51 -9.79 -11.89 10.71
N ASN A 52 -8.80 -12.42 10.00
CA ASN A 52 -8.94 -12.73 8.58
C ASN A 52 -10.13 -13.66 8.29
N ASP A 53 -10.36 -14.63 9.17
CA ASP A 53 -11.46 -15.58 9.06
C ASP A 53 -12.81 -14.88 9.25
N GLU A 54 -12.94 -13.96 10.20
CA GLU A 54 -14.16 -13.15 10.38
C GLU A 54 -14.47 -12.25 9.18
N VAL A 55 -13.43 -11.67 8.57
CA VAL A 55 -13.57 -10.85 7.36
C VAL A 55 -14.02 -11.70 6.17
N ALA A 56 -13.42 -12.88 5.97
CA ALA A 56 -13.83 -13.81 4.91
C ALA A 56 -15.25 -14.35 5.14
N GLN A 57 -15.55 -14.72 6.37
CA GLN A 57 -16.85 -15.25 6.76
C GLN A 57 -17.97 -14.20 6.60
N ALA A 58 -17.69 -12.92 6.82
CA ALA A 58 -18.67 -11.85 6.58
C ALA A 58 -19.13 -11.80 5.11
N LEU A 59 -18.24 -12.08 4.14
CA LEU A 59 -18.63 -12.19 2.73
C LEU A 59 -19.43 -13.45 2.46
N VAL A 60 -19.02 -14.59 3.02
CA VAL A 60 -19.73 -15.88 2.88
C VAL A 60 -21.15 -15.79 3.44
N GLU A 61 -21.32 -15.23 4.64
CA GLU A 61 -22.62 -15.00 5.27
C GLU A 61 -23.53 -14.10 4.42
N ALA A 62 -22.97 -13.02 3.86
CA ALA A 62 -23.74 -12.09 3.05
C ALA A 62 -24.14 -12.65 1.68
N VAL A 63 -23.32 -13.54 1.11
CA VAL A 63 -23.61 -14.24 -0.16
C VAL A 63 -24.65 -15.34 0.04
N ASN A 64 -24.64 -16.02 1.19
CA ASN A 64 -25.62 -17.06 1.53
C ASN A 64 -26.96 -16.51 2.05
N ASN A 65 -27.08 -15.20 2.28
CA ASN A 65 -28.31 -14.60 2.76
C ASN A 65 -29.35 -14.48 1.63
N THR A 66 -30.45 -15.23 1.75
CA THR A 66 -31.56 -15.25 0.77
C THR A 66 -32.32 -13.94 0.65
N ASN A 67 -32.14 -12.99 1.59
CA ASN A 67 -32.74 -11.64 1.52
C ASN A 67 -31.80 -10.61 0.88
N SER A 68 -30.70 -11.05 0.27
CA SER A 68 -29.73 -10.15 -0.32
C SER A 68 -30.14 -9.66 -1.71
N THR A 69 -29.93 -8.36 -1.98
CA THR A 69 -30.27 -7.68 -3.24
C THR A 69 -29.04 -7.47 -4.14
N PHE A 70 -28.05 -8.37 -4.11
CA PHE A 70 -26.85 -8.24 -4.93
C PHE A 70 -27.09 -8.70 -6.38
N GLU A 71 -26.72 -7.86 -7.35
CA GLU A 71 -26.80 -8.15 -8.79
C GLU A 71 -25.72 -9.15 -9.28
N VAL A 72 -24.86 -9.64 -8.39
CA VAL A 72 -23.72 -10.51 -8.71
C VAL A 72 -23.84 -11.82 -7.93
N ASN A 73 -23.85 -12.95 -8.64
CA ASN A 73 -23.84 -14.28 -8.04
C ASN A 73 -22.41 -14.69 -7.69
N ILE A 74 -22.13 -14.91 -6.40
CA ILE A 74 -20.81 -15.35 -5.90
C ILE A 74 -20.94 -16.77 -5.39
N ASN A 75 -19.98 -17.63 -5.71
CA ASN A 75 -19.87 -18.94 -5.07
C ASN A 75 -19.23 -18.77 -3.67
N PRO A 76 -19.92 -19.09 -2.56
CA PRO A 76 -19.34 -18.96 -1.21
C PRO A 76 -18.09 -19.82 -1.02
N ASP A 77 -18.01 -20.99 -1.67
CA ASP A 77 -16.88 -21.93 -1.53
C ASP A 77 -15.61 -21.44 -2.24
N SER A 78 -15.71 -20.42 -3.09
CA SER A 78 -14.54 -19.84 -3.77
C SER A 78 -13.87 -18.70 -2.99
N VAL A 79 -14.45 -18.25 -1.87
CA VAL A 79 -13.90 -17.17 -1.06
C VAL A 79 -12.67 -17.67 -0.30
N LYS A 80 -11.51 -17.05 -0.56
CA LYS A 80 -10.25 -17.34 0.14
C LYS A 80 -9.48 -16.08 0.47
N VAL A 81 -8.83 -16.07 1.62
CA VAL A 81 -7.88 -15.01 2.00
C VAL A 81 -6.55 -15.28 1.28
N ILE A 82 -6.22 -14.42 0.31
CA ILE A 82 -5.00 -14.55 -0.50
C ILE A 82 -3.82 -13.71 0.02
N SER A 83 -4.09 -12.71 0.85
CA SER A 83 -3.07 -11.82 1.43
C SER A 83 -3.65 -11.06 2.61
N SER A 84 -2.93 -11.07 3.73
CA SER A 84 -3.24 -10.26 4.91
C SER A 84 -1.96 -9.74 5.56
N PRO A 85 -1.98 -8.56 6.19
CA PRO A 85 -0.85 -8.08 7.00
C PRO A 85 -0.68 -8.86 8.32
N PHE A 86 -1.66 -9.67 8.70
CA PHE A 86 -1.61 -10.56 9.86
C PHE A 86 -1.17 -11.97 9.45
N SER A 87 -0.21 -12.57 10.16
CA SER A 87 0.07 -14.01 10.08
C SER A 87 -0.89 -14.75 11.00
N ALA A 88 -1.70 -15.67 10.48
CA ALA A 88 -2.59 -16.50 11.28
C ALA A 88 -1.75 -17.36 12.24
N THR A 89 -1.89 -17.14 13.54
CA THR A 89 -1.42 -18.10 14.56
C THR A 89 -2.65 -18.81 15.08
N THR A 90 -2.93 -20.00 14.54
CA THR A 90 -3.98 -20.89 15.05
C THR A 90 -3.48 -21.55 16.33
N THR A 91 -3.67 -20.92 17.48
CA THR A 91 -3.54 -21.60 18.78
C THR A 91 -4.89 -22.16 19.19
N ALA A 92 -4.96 -23.49 19.32
CA ALA A 92 -6.13 -24.21 19.82
C ALA A 92 -6.51 -23.75 21.25
N PRO A 93 -7.81 -23.66 21.59
CA PRO A 93 -8.23 -23.30 22.94
C PRO A 93 -7.96 -24.47 23.89
N THR A 94 -7.07 -24.30 24.86
CA THR A 94 -6.98 -25.22 26.00
C THR A 94 -7.92 -24.72 27.09
N THR A 95 -9.02 -25.45 27.31
CA THR A 95 -9.99 -25.16 28.36
C THR A 95 -9.42 -25.58 29.72
N ALA A 96 -9.07 -24.62 30.58
CA ALA A 96 -8.74 -24.90 31.98
C ALA A 96 -9.99 -24.72 32.86
N LYS A 97 -10.39 -25.80 33.55
CA LYS A 97 -11.49 -25.82 34.52
C LYS A 97 -11.11 -25.03 35.79
N PRO A 98 -12.02 -24.24 36.41
CA PRO A 98 -11.71 -23.57 37.66
C PRO A 98 -11.61 -24.59 38.81
N LYS A 99 -10.46 -24.62 39.50
CA LYS A 99 -10.31 -25.29 40.79
C LYS A 99 -10.26 -24.23 41.88
N THR A 100 -11.35 -24.12 42.63
CA THR A 100 -11.45 -23.30 43.84
C THR A 100 -10.50 -23.85 44.91
N ALA A 101 -9.64 -23.00 45.47
CA ALA A 101 -8.81 -23.32 46.62
C ALA A 101 -9.28 -22.53 47.85
N ALA A 102 -9.39 -23.22 48.99
CA ALA A 102 -9.75 -22.66 50.29
C ALA A 102 -8.63 -21.75 50.86
N PRO A 103 -8.94 -20.79 51.75
CA PRO A 103 -7.93 -19.88 52.27
C PRO A 103 -7.07 -20.62 53.29
N THR A 104 -5.74 -20.49 53.18
CA THR A 104 -4.81 -20.88 54.23
C THR A 104 -3.95 -19.68 54.60
N THR A 105 -3.98 -19.32 55.88
CA THR A 105 -3.20 -18.25 56.51
C THR A 105 -1.71 -18.60 56.52
N ALA A 106 -0.85 -17.69 56.06
CA ALA A 106 0.61 -17.88 56.09
C ALA A 106 1.32 -16.77 56.88
N LYS A 107 2.24 -17.20 57.74
CA LYS A 107 3.16 -16.42 58.57
C LYS A 107 4.24 -15.69 57.72
N PRO A 108 4.84 -14.57 58.16
CA PRO A 108 5.76 -13.78 57.33
C PRO A 108 7.06 -14.54 57.01
N LYS A 109 7.46 -14.51 55.73
CA LYS A 109 8.75 -15.01 55.25
C LYS A 109 9.53 -13.86 54.60
N THR A 110 10.74 -13.62 55.10
CA THR A 110 11.68 -12.58 54.64
C THR A 110 12.07 -12.78 53.18
N ALA A 111 12.07 -11.70 52.39
CA ALA A 111 12.35 -11.71 50.95
C ALA A 111 13.86 -11.65 50.64
N ALA A 112 14.30 -12.47 49.69
CA ALA A 112 15.64 -12.42 49.07
C ALA A 112 15.61 -11.46 47.85
N PRO A 113 16.76 -10.88 47.43
CA PRO A 113 16.78 -9.88 46.37
C PRO A 113 16.57 -10.52 45.00
N THR A 114 15.64 -9.97 44.22
CA THR A 114 15.31 -10.43 42.87
C THR A 114 16.00 -9.53 41.84
N THR A 115 16.95 -10.07 41.08
CA THR A 115 17.54 -9.38 39.92
C THR A 115 16.60 -9.55 38.71
N ALA A 116 16.12 -8.45 38.14
CA ALA A 116 15.21 -8.49 37.00
C ALA A 116 15.96 -8.83 35.69
N ARG A 117 15.47 -9.83 34.96
CA ARG A 117 15.98 -10.23 33.63
C ARG A 117 15.58 -9.17 32.57
N PRO A 118 16.41 -8.90 31.55
CA PRO A 118 16.06 -7.94 30.50
C PRO A 118 14.81 -8.41 29.74
N ALA A 119 13.80 -7.54 29.65
CA ALA A 119 12.60 -7.76 28.86
C ALA A 119 12.90 -7.40 27.40
N THR A 120 12.91 -8.41 26.52
CA THR A 120 12.94 -8.20 25.07
C THR A 120 11.56 -7.69 24.62
N ALA A 121 11.50 -6.47 24.09
CA ALA A 121 10.27 -5.90 23.56
C ALA A 121 9.74 -6.75 22.40
N ALA A 122 8.44 -7.05 22.41
CA ALA A 122 7.76 -7.74 21.32
C ALA A 122 7.86 -6.93 20.01
N PRO A 123 7.90 -7.58 18.83
CA PRO A 123 8.00 -6.89 17.56
C PRO A 123 6.75 -6.03 17.30
N THR A 124 6.96 -4.74 17.06
CA THR A 124 5.89 -3.80 16.68
C THR A 124 5.62 -3.88 15.19
N THR A 125 4.49 -4.46 14.77
CA THR A 125 4.08 -4.47 13.36
C THR A 125 3.50 -3.11 12.96
N ILE A 126 4.15 -2.42 12.02
CA ILE A 126 3.75 -1.09 11.55
C ILE A 126 2.68 -1.24 10.46
N ALA A 127 1.52 -0.58 10.61
CA ALA A 127 0.47 -0.54 9.59
C ALA A 127 0.95 0.14 8.30
N LEU A 128 0.34 -0.17 7.16
CA LEU A 128 0.77 0.30 5.84
C LEU A 128 -0.26 1.26 5.23
N ILE A 129 0.22 2.33 4.59
CA ILE A 129 -0.57 3.24 3.75
C ILE A 129 -0.06 3.12 2.32
N THR A 130 -0.97 2.87 1.38
CA THR A 130 -0.66 2.81 -0.06
C THR A 130 -1.07 4.11 -0.75
N LYS A 131 -0.19 4.64 -1.58
CA LYS A 131 -0.40 5.81 -2.42
C LYS A 131 -0.32 5.40 -3.88
N ARG A 132 -1.39 5.69 -4.63
CA ARG A 132 -1.44 5.42 -6.06
C ARG A 132 -0.78 6.55 -6.81
N VAL A 133 0.24 6.26 -7.60
CA VAL A 133 0.98 7.24 -8.38
C VAL A 133 0.77 6.96 -9.87
N THR A 134 0.51 8.02 -10.63
CA THR A 134 0.39 7.97 -12.08
C THR A 134 1.43 8.88 -12.71
N PHE A 135 2.07 8.46 -13.78
CA PHE A 135 2.95 9.32 -14.59
C PHE A 135 3.03 8.79 -16.02
N ARG A 136 3.23 9.69 -16.97
CA ARG A 136 3.35 9.40 -18.39
C ARG A 136 4.82 9.25 -18.78
N SER A 137 5.12 8.24 -19.58
CA SER A 137 6.33 8.19 -20.40
C SER A 137 5.97 8.70 -21.79
N VAL A 138 6.82 9.47 -22.46
CA VAL A 138 6.56 10.04 -23.79
C VAL A 138 7.43 9.45 -24.89
N GLN A 139 8.55 8.82 -24.55
CA GLN A 139 9.49 8.27 -25.53
C GLN A 139 9.09 6.88 -26.04
N ALA A 140 8.28 6.15 -25.27
CA ALA A 140 7.83 4.80 -25.63
C ALA A 140 6.42 4.82 -26.23
N THR A 141 6.15 3.88 -27.14
CA THR A 141 4.82 3.69 -27.74
C THR A 141 4.05 2.62 -26.97
N PHE A 142 2.77 2.89 -26.72
CA PHE A 142 1.87 1.93 -26.11
C PHE A 142 1.52 0.80 -27.08
N THR A 143 1.62 -0.45 -26.64
CA THR A 143 1.19 -1.64 -27.38
C THR A 143 0.13 -2.40 -26.60
N ASN A 144 -0.70 -3.18 -27.29
CA ASN A 144 -1.75 -3.99 -26.64
C ASN A 144 -1.19 -5.02 -25.64
N ASP A 145 0.06 -5.46 -25.82
CA ASP A 145 0.70 -6.36 -24.87
C ASP A 145 0.82 -5.74 -23.46
N LEU A 146 0.86 -4.41 -23.35
CA LEU A 146 0.88 -3.69 -22.07
C LEU A 146 -0.48 -3.69 -21.36
N LEU A 147 -1.56 -4.16 -21.99
CA LEU A 147 -2.84 -4.40 -21.32
C LEU A 147 -2.87 -5.77 -20.63
N ASN A 148 -1.95 -6.67 -20.96
CA ASN A 148 -1.93 -8.04 -20.44
C ASN A 148 -0.79 -8.23 -19.42
N PRO A 149 -1.09 -8.31 -18.11
CA PRO A 149 -0.07 -8.52 -17.06
C PRO A 149 0.79 -9.78 -17.24
N SER A 150 0.32 -10.77 -18.00
CA SER A 150 1.05 -12.00 -18.27
C SER A 150 2.05 -11.88 -19.44
N SER A 151 1.96 -10.84 -20.26
CA SER A 151 2.80 -10.65 -21.44
C SER A 151 4.26 -10.36 -21.06
N ALA A 152 5.18 -10.70 -21.97
CA ALA A 152 6.60 -10.38 -21.79
C ALA A 152 6.83 -8.86 -21.73
N ALA A 153 6.14 -8.09 -22.58
CA ALA A 153 6.25 -6.63 -22.62
C ALA A 153 5.80 -5.97 -21.30
N TYR A 154 4.67 -6.40 -20.73
CA TYR A 154 4.19 -5.89 -19.45
C TYR A 154 5.19 -6.20 -18.34
N LYS A 155 5.63 -7.46 -18.21
CA LYS A 155 6.55 -7.90 -17.15
C LYS A 155 7.89 -7.20 -17.24
N ALA A 156 8.47 -7.07 -18.43
CA ALA A 156 9.73 -6.39 -18.65
C ALA A 156 9.64 -4.92 -18.23
N ARG A 157 8.57 -4.23 -18.65
CA ARG A 157 8.36 -2.82 -18.32
C ARG A 157 8.05 -2.61 -16.83
N ALA A 158 7.25 -3.48 -16.23
CA ALA A 158 6.94 -3.43 -14.81
C ALA A 158 8.20 -3.63 -13.95
N THR A 159 9.05 -4.59 -14.32
CA THR A 159 10.34 -4.86 -13.69
C THR A 159 11.25 -3.64 -13.81
N MET A 160 11.38 -3.08 -15.01
CA MET A 160 12.19 -1.88 -15.26
C MET A 160 11.77 -0.68 -14.39
N ILE A 161 10.47 -0.39 -14.30
CA ILE A 161 9.95 0.69 -13.44
C ILE A 161 10.26 0.39 -11.97
N LYS A 162 10.03 -0.84 -11.53
CA LYS A 162 10.27 -1.24 -10.15
C LYS A 162 11.75 -1.14 -9.78
N ASP A 163 12.65 -1.60 -10.63
CA ASP A 163 14.10 -1.59 -10.40
C ASP A 163 14.67 -0.18 -10.34
N GLN A 164 14.17 0.74 -11.19
CA GLN A 164 14.63 2.12 -11.21
C GLN A 164 14.04 2.96 -10.07
N LEU A 165 12.76 2.78 -9.71
CA LEU A 165 12.09 3.63 -8.72
C LEU A 165 12.22 3.14 -7.28
N THR A 166 12.28 1.83 -7.04
CA THR A 166 12.47 1.30 -5.68
C THR A 166 13.68 1.90 -4.95
N PRO A 167 14.89 1.98 -5.53
CA PRO A 167 16.04 2.59 -4.85
C PRO A 167 15.85 4.09 -4.59
N VAL A 168 15.16 4.81 -5.48
CA VAL A 168 14.84 6.23 -5.26
C VAL A 168 13.92 6.38 -4.04
N PHE A 169 12.82 5.64 -4.00
CA PHE A 169 11.87 5.71 -2.89
C PHE A 169 12.47 5.23 -1.56
N LYS A 170 13.29 4.17 -1.58
CA LYS A 170 14.06 3.72 -0.41
C LYS A 170 15.01 4.80 0.10
N ARG A 171 15.69 5.53 -0.79
CA ARG A 171 16.62 6.59 -0.41
C ARG A 171 15.90 7.81 0.17
N VAL A 172 14.84 8.27 -0.50
CA VAL A 172 14.11 9.49 -0.12
C VAL A 172 13.23 9.26 1.11
N PHE A 173 12.66 8.08 1.27
CA PHE A 173 11.72 7.73 2.35
C PHE A 173 12.21 6.53 3.16
N ALA A 174 13.48 6.52 3.57
CA ALA A 174 14.14 5.38 4.19
C ALA A 174 13.41 4.80 5.42
N SER A 175 12.80 5.65 6.24
CA SER A 175 12.09 5.23 7.46
C SER A 175 10.68 4.69 7.21
N SER A 176 10.06 5.07 6.09
CA SER A 176 8.66 4.78 5.83
C SER A 176 8.41 3.92 4.61
N PHE A 177 9.27 3.89 3.58
CA PHE A 177 9.05 3.07 2.39
C PHE A 177 8.99 1.58 2.70
N LYS A 178 8.07 0.86 2.05
CA LYS A 178 7.85 -0.58 2.24
C LYS A 178 7.82 -1.33 0.92
N SER A 179 7.04 -0.88 -0.07
CA SER A 179 7.01 -1.50 -1.40
C SER A 179 6.62 -0.53 -2.51
N LEU A 180 6.91 -0.93 -3.73
CA LEU A 180 6.45 -0.30 -4.96
C LEU A 180 6.04 -1.41 -5.93
N ASP A 181 4.81 -1.36 -6.41
CA ASP A 181 4.24 -2.35 -7.30
C ASP A 181 3.55 -1.68 -8.48
N VAL A 182 3.75 -2.24 -9.68
CA VAL A 182 3.10 -1.75 -10.89
C VAL A 182 1.68 -2.32 -10.94
N VAL A 183 0.70 -1.45 -11.14
CA VAL A 183 -0.72 -1.79 -11.18
C VAL A 183 -1.17 -2.02 -12.61
N SER A 184 -0.92 -1.05 -13.49
CA SER A 184 -1.37 -1.12 -14.88
C SER A 184 -0.64 -0.12 -15.78
N PHE A 185 -0.83 -0.31 -17.09
CA PHE A 185 -0.44 0.62 -18.13
C PHE A 185 -1.66 1.01 -18.96
N SER A 186 -1.71 2.23 -19.48
CA SER A 186 -2.76 2.67 -20.40
C SER A 186 -2.26 3.59 -21.51
N ASN A 187 -3.09 3.78 -22.54
CA ASN A 187 -2.76 4.58 -23.71
C ASN A 187 -2.59 6.07 -23.36
N GLY A 188 -1.75 6.76 -24.14
CA GLY A 188 -1.33 8.15 -23.96
C GLY A 188 0.20 8.24 -23.86
N SER A 189 0.95 7.68 -24.83
CA SER A 189 2.40 7.42 -24.74
C SER A 189 2.85 6.45 -23.61
N ILE A 190 1.93 5.71 -23.02
CA ILE A 190 2.10 4.86 -21.85
C ILE A 190 2.03 5.66 -20.54
N ILE A 191 0.82 5.67 -19.97
CA ILE A 191 0.57 6.08 -18.60
C ILE A 191 0.90 4.89 -17.69
N ASN A 192 1.80 5.13 -16.74
CA ASN A 192 2.22 4.20 -15.71
C ASN A 192 1.35 4.39 -14.48
N VAL A 193 0.74 3.33 -13.96
CA VAL A 193 0.04 3.34 -12.69
C VAL A 193 0.77 2.42 -11.72
N ILE A 194 1.25 2.97 -10.61
CA ILE A 194 1.96 2.24 -9.57
C ILE A 194 1.32 2.49 -8.21
N ASP A 195 1.46 1.53 -7.31
CA ASP A 195 1.11 1.65 -5.90
C ASP A 195 2.40 1.65 -5.08
N VAL A 196 2.58 2.67 -4.24
CA VAL A 196 3.72 2.80 -3.34
C VAL A 196 3.23 2.70 -1.90
N SER A 197 3.73 1.74 -1.15
CA SER A 197 3.32 1.50 0.23
C SER A 197 4.36 2.02 1.22
N PHE A 198 3.87 2.66 2.27
CA PHE A 198 4.67 3.24 3.35
C PHE A 198 4.16 2.79 4.72
N GLY A 199 5.00 2.82 5.75
CA GLY A 199 4.58 2.73 7.14
C GLY A 199 3.68 3.91 7.50
N SER A 200 2.55 3.63 8.13
CA SER A 200 1.46 4.59 8.36
C SER A 200 1.86 5.79 9.20
N THR A 201 2.75 5.60 10.17
CA THR A 201 3.22 6.63 11.12
C THR A 201 4.16 7.65 10.50
N SER A 202 4.62 7.43 9.27
CA SER A 202 5.57 8.32 8.58
C SER A 202 5.33 8.35 7.07
N ALA A 203 4.08 8.10 6.65
CA ALA A 203 3.72 8.10 5.24
C ALA A 203 3.84 9.53 4.66
N PRO A 204 4.61 9.73 3.58
CA PRO A 204 4.78 11.04 2.98
C PRO A 204 3.48 11.55 2.35
N ASN A 205 3.37 12.88 2.26
CA ASN A 205 2.26 13.52 1.56
C ASN A 205 2.43 13.46 0.03
N SER A 206 1.36 13.77 -0.71
CA SER A 206 1.34 13.68 -2.18
C SER A 206 2.43 14.53 -2.85
N THR A 207 2.71 15.73 -2.33
CA THR A 207 3.74 16.63 -2.87
C THR A 207 5.14 16.05 -2.71
N GLN A 208 5.43 15.45 -1.55
CA GLN A 208 6.73 14.80 -1.31
C GLN A 208 6.94 13.63 -2.28
N ILE A 209 5.91 12.80 -2.50
CA ILE A 209 5.96 11.68 -3.44
C ILE A 209 6.16 12.18 -4.87
N ALA A 210 5.43 13.21 -5.28
CA ALA A 210 5.57 13.79 -6.62
C ALA A 210 6.98 14.35 -6.85
N ASN A 211 7.54 15.09 -5.87
CA ASN A 211 8.90 15.62 -5.95
C ASN A 211 9.95 14.50 -6.05
N ALA A 212 9.75 13.36 -5.39
CA ALA A 212 10.64 12.22 -5.52
C ALA A 212 10.68 11.70 -6.96
N LEU A 213 9.53 11.62 -7.66
CA LEU A 213 9.48 11.26 -9.08
C LEU A 213 10.08 12.35 -9.99
N ILE A 214 9.81 13.63 -9.71
CA ILE A 214 10.37 14.75 -10.49
C ILE A 214 11.90 14.69 -10.46
N ASN A 215 12.47 14.46 -9.28
CA ASN A 215 13.93 14.33 -9.12
C ASN A 215 14.47 13.04 -9.74
N ALA A 216 13.67 11.97 -9.75
CA ALA A 216 14.05 10.72 -10.41
C ALA A 216 14.08 10.83 -11.93
N ALA A 217 13.30 11.73 -12.53
CA ALA A 217 13.10 11.84 -13.97
C ALA A 217 14.39 12.00 -14.78
N SER A 218 15.44 12.60 -14.20
CA SER A 218 16.76 12.74 -14.83
C SER A 218 17.70 11.55 -14.63
N THR A 219 17.30 10.55 -13.83
CA THR A 219 18.16 9.43 -13.41
C THR A 219 17.62 8.05 -13.81
N VAL A 220 16.33 7.94 -14.11
CA VAL A 220 15.73 6.69 -14.57
C VAL A 220 16.28 6.29 -15.95
N VAL A 221 16.48 4.99 -16.14
CA VAL A 221 16.94 4.41 -17.41
C VAL A 221 15.90 3.45 -17.96
N GLY A 222 15.70 3.49 -19.28
CA GLY A 222 14.78 2.59 -20.01
C GLY A 222 13.34 3.10 -20.13
N PHE A 223 12.96 4.11 -19.35
CA PHE A 223 11.73 4.87 -19.51
C PHE A 223 11.96 6.32 -19.09
N ASP A 224 11.07 7.20 -19.51
CA ASP A 224 11.07 8.60 -19.12
C ASP A 224 9.85 8.93 -18.22
N ILE A 225 9.97 10.02 -17.47
CA ILE A 225 8.90 10.55 -16.61
C ILE A 225 8.59 11.97 -17.06
N GLU A 226 7.41 12.17 -17.65
CA GLU A 226 6.89 13.51 -17.92
C GLU A 226 6.42 14.13 -16.60
N GLY A 227 7.25 15.00 -16.00
CA GLY A 227 6.99 15.54 -14.66
C GLY A 227 5.63 16.24 -14.47
N SER A 228 5.08 16.86 -15.53
CA SER A 228 3.75 17.50 -15.49
C SER A 228 2.57 16.53 -15.47
N SER A 229 2.80 15.25 -15.74
CA SER A 229 1.77 14.20 -15.73
C SER A 229 1.65 13.48 -14.38
N ILE A 230 2.52 13.82 -13.42
CA ILE A 230 2.58 13.11 -12.15
C ILE A 230 1.31 13.40 -11.34
N GLY A 231 0.59 12.35 -10.98
CA GLY A 231 -0.57 12.38 -10.09
C GLY A 231 -0.37 11.44 -8.91
N VAL A 232 -0.83 11.84 -7.72
CA VAL A 232 -0.80 11.01 -6.51
C VAL A 232 -2.19 10.97 -5.89
N ASN A 233 -2.77 9.78 -5.77
CA ASN A 233 -4.16 9.53 -5.37
C ASN A 233 -5.17 10.33 -6.22
N GLY A 234 -4.89 10.52 -7.52
CA GLY A 234 -5.73 11.30 -8.42
C GLY A 234 -5.57 12.82 -8.30
N ILE A 235 -4.76 13.31 -7.36
CA ILE A 235 -4.40 14.73 -7.25
C ILE A 235 -3.24 14.97 -8.21
N SER A 236 -3.47 15.83 -9.21
CA SER A 236 -2.40 16.27 -10.11
C SER A 236 -1.37 17.06 -9.31
N SER A 237 -0.09 16.70 -9.43
CA SER A 237 0.99 17.54 -8.94
C SER A 237 1.01 18.77 -9.84
N SER A 238 0.43 19.89 -9.41
CA SER A 238 0.62 21.18 -10.06
C SER A 238 2.12 21.47 -10.01
N GLY A 239 2.81 21.07 -11.07
CA GLY A 239 4.25 21.11 -11.16
C GLY A 239 4.69 22.55 -10.97
N VAL A 240 5.22 22.84 -9.78
CA VAL A 240 6.19 23.93 -9.65
C VAL A 240 7.41 23.43 -10.40
N ARG A 241 7.39 23.60 -11.72
CA ARG A 241 8.59 23.54 -12.54
C ARG A 241 9.41 24.75 -12.11
N HIS A 242 10.16 24.62 -11.02
CA HIS A 242 11.41 25.34 -10.94
C HIS A 242 12.26 24.73 -12.05
N LYS A 243 12.14 25.29 -13.27
CA LYS A 243 13.30 25.40 -14.13
C LYS A 243 14.34 26.04 -13.22
N ILE A 244 15.25 25.24 -12.70
CA ILE A 244 16.51 25.75 -12.18
C ILE A 244 17.18 26.26 -13.45
N SER A 245 16.82 27.49 -13.81
CA SER A 245 17.37 28.18 -14.95
C SER A 245 18.84 28.32 -14.62
N LEU A 246 19.67 27.51 -15.27
CA LEU A 246 21.12 27.63 -15.29
C LEU A 246 21.58 29.07 -15.67
N VAL A 247 20.66 29.90 -16.16
CA VAL A 247 20.88 31.29 -16.57
C VAL A 247 21.04 32.25 -15.38
N THR A 248 20.49 31.98 -14.19
CA THR A 248 20.65 32.92 -13.04
C THR A 248 22.01 32.83 -12.35
N ALA A 249 22.76 31.74 -12.54
CA ALA A 249 24.15 31.66 -12.06
C ALA A 249 25.10 32.51 -12.93
N SER A 250 24.78 32.71 -14.21
CA SER A 250 25.63 33.53 -15.09
C SER A 250 25.46 35.04 -14.87
N CYS A 251 24.27 35.51 -14.46
CA CYS A 251 24.06 36.93 -14.18
C CYS A 251 24.74 37.40 -12.89
N LEU A 252 24.84 36.56 -11.85
CA LEU A 252 25.50 36.96 -10.60
C LEU A 252 27.03 36.90 -10.69
N CYS A 253 27.60 36.03 -11.53
CA CYS A 253 29.05 36.03 -11.77
C CYS A 253 29.50 37.23 -12.62
N LEU A 254 28.67 37.69 -13.56
CA LEU A 254 28.98 38.86 -14.40
C LEU A 254 28.84 40.18 -13.63
N LEU A 255 27.89 40.29 -12.68
CA LEU A 255 27.76 41.48 -11.82
C LEU A 255 28.94 41.61 -10.84
N SER A 256 29.45 40.50 -10.29
CA SER A 256 30.66 40.52 -9.44
C SER A 256 31.91 40.93 -10.21
N TRP A 257 32.01 40.61 -11.50
CA TRP A 257 33.13 41.05 -12.34
C TRP A 257 33.00 42.52 -12.78
N LEU A 258 31.78 43.01 -13.05
CA LEU A 258 31.55 44.40 -13.44
C LEU A 258 31.80 45.39 -12.28
N LEU A 259 31.45 45.02 -11.04
CA LEU A 259 31.70 45.86 -9.86
C LEU A 259 33.17 45.86 -9.40
N SER A 260 33.95 44.83 -9.74
CA SER A 260 35.38 44.75 -9.37
C SER A 260 36.31 45.60 -10.25
N ASN A 261 35.82 46.12 -11.39
CA ASN A 261 36.58 46.96 -12.32
C ASN A 261 36.26 48.47 -12.19
N GLN A 262 35.56 48.88 -11.14
CA GLN A 262 35.20 50.28 -10.86
C GLN A 262 35.73 50.79 -9.50
N GLN A 263 36.79 50.16 -8.96
CA GLN A 263 37.62 50.70 -7.89
C GLN A 263 39.09 50.66 -8.28
#